data_AF-A0A7S0M283-F1
#
_entry.id   AF-A0A7S0M283-F1
#
_cell.length_a   1.000
_cell.length_b   1.000
_cell.length_c   1.000
_cell.angle_alpha   90.00
_cell.angle_beta   90.00
_cell.angle_gamma   90.00
#
_symmetry.space_group_name_H-M   'P 1'
#
loop_
_entity.id
_entity.type
_entity.pdbx_description
1 polymer ?
#
loop_
_entity_poly.entity_id
_entity_poly.type
_entity_poly.pdbx_seq_one_letter_code
_entity_poly.pdbx_strand_id
1 'polypeptide(L)'
;ATNSNHETNDRAIRRHHGFLSSQCTEVISEVSSGLMHRALVQSDEIVHRTIALAASHGNKQIVDGLLSCAREGDIRARSTMCQSLGVLAVANQDRSQDATDTLLLMMTDTSWSVRFNAAEALLPCAVAGERRVIWALAQTLLTEDRPEVRRA
;
A
#
# COMPACT_ATOMS: atom_id res chain seq x y z
N ALA A 1 -17.87 -16.04 48.38
CA ALA A 1 -17.72 -16.74 47.09
C ALA A 1 -18.24 -15.95 45.88
N THR A 2 -18.62 -14.67 46.02
CA THR A 2 -19.31 -13.91 44.95
C THR A 2 -18.39 -13.05 44.07
N ASN A 3 -17.21 -12.63 44.54
CA ASN A 3 -16.30 -11.79 43.75
C ASN A 3 -15.61 -12.52 42.59
N SER A 4 -15.39 -13.84 42.71
CA SER A 4 -14.69 -14.61 41.66
C SER A 4 -15.51 -14.80 40.39
N ASN A 5 -16.85 -14.75 40.47
CA ASN A 5 -17.72 -14.95 39.32
C ASN A 5 -17.93 -13.67 38.51
N HIS A 6 -17.81 -12.50 39.13
CA HIS A 6 -17.98 -11.23 38.43
C HIS A 6 -16.74 -10.87 37.59
N GLU A 7 -15.54 -11.14 38.11
CA GLU A 7 -14.28 -10.90 37.38
C GLU A 7 -14.07 -11.86 36.20
N THR A 8 -14.51 -13.12 36.32
CA THR A 8 -14.42 -14.10 35.23
C THR A 8 -15.39 -13.75 34.10
N ASN A 9 -16.59 -13.28 34.43
CA ASN A 9 -17.58 -12.85 33.44
C ASN A 9 -17.12 -11.59 32.70
N ASP A 10 -16.55 -10.61 33.42
CA ASP A 10 -15.97 -9.40 32.81
C ASP A 10 -14.75 -9.67 31.93
N ARG A 11 -13.94 -10.70 32.24
CA ARG A 11 -12.85 -11.13 31.35
C ARG A 11 -13.37 -11.84 30.12
N ALA A 12 -14.41 -12.66 30.26
CA ALA A 12 -15.02 -13.37 29.14
C ALA A 12 -15.67 -12.38 28.15
N ILE A 13 -16.44 -11.41 28.65
CA ILE A 13 -17.09 -10.37 27.85
C ILE A 13 -16.05 -9.51 27.13
N ARG A 14 -14.98 -9.07 27.80
CA ARG A 14 -13.90 -8.30 27.17
C ARG A 14 -13.17 -9.07 26.07
N ARG A 15 -12.91 -10.37 26.27
CA ARG A 15 -12.30 -11.23 25.23
C ARG A 15 -13.23 -11.44 24.04
N HIS A 16 -14.52 -11.65 24.29
CA HIS A 16 -15.50 -11.84 23.22
C HIS A 16 -15.73 -10.53 22.43
N HIS A 17 -15.79 -9.38 23.11
CA HIS A 17 -15.87 -8.08 22.47
C HIS A 17 -14.60 -7.74 21.67
N GLY A 18 -13.40 -8.07 22.19
CA GLY A 18 -12.14 -7.92 21.46
C GLY A 18 -12.08 -8.80 20.21
N PHE A 19 -12.56 -10.04 20.31
CA PHE A 19 -12.63 -10.97 19.19
C PHE A 19 -13.61 -10.51 18.10
N LEU A 20 -14.81 -10.11 18.48
CA LEU A 20 -15.82 -9.57 17.55
C LEU A 20 -15.35 -8.25 16.92
N SER A 21 -14.70 -7.38 17.69
CA SER A 21 -14.10 -6.16 17.15
C SER A 21 -13.00 -6.47 16.14
N SER A 22 -12.14 -7.47 16.40
CA SER A 22 -11.07 -7.87 15.47
C SER A 22 -11.62 -8.43 14.16
N GLN A 23 -12.64 -9.31 14.23
CA GLN A 23 -13.27 -9.85 13.04
C GLN A 23 -14.03 -8.79 12.25
N CYS A 24 -14.71 -7.85 12.91
CA CYS A 24 -15.33 -6.73 12.22
C CYS A 24 -14.30 -5.85 11.51
N THR A 25 -13.15 -5.56 12.14
CA THR A 25 -12.08 -4.80 11.48
C THR A 25 -11.46 -5.56 10.32
N GLU A 26 -11.30 -6.88 10.43
CA GLU A 26 -10.72 -7.75 9.42
C GLU A 26 -11.65 -7.89 8.20
N VAL A 27 -12.95 -8.14 8.42
CA VAL A 27 -13.95 -8.20 7.35
C VAL A 27 -14.15 -6.85 6.67
N ILE A 28 -14.15 -5.74 7.43
CA ILE A 28 -14.20 -4.40 6.85
C ILE A 28 -12.93 -4.12 6.02
N SER A 29 -11.76 -4.55 6.50
CA SER A 29 -10.49 -4.48 5.78
C SER A 29 -10.52 -5.29 4.47
N GLU A 30 -10.98 -6.54 4.51
CA GLU A 30 -11.05 -7.41 3.34
C GLU A 30 -12.08 -6.90 2.32
N VAL A 31 -13.26 -6.48 2.77
CA VAL A 31 -14.30 -5.91 1.89
C VAL A 31 -13.81 -4.58 1.29
N SER A 32 -13.11 -3.75 2.07
CA SER A 32 -12.52 -2.51 1.56
C SER A 32 -11.42 -2.82 0.55
N SER A 33 -10.50 -3.74 0.85
CA SER A 33 -9.42 -4.17 -0.04
C SER A 33 -9.95 -4.79 -1.34
N GLY A 34 -10.97 -5.64 -1.27
CA GLY A 34 -11.61 -6.26 -2.43
C GLY A 34 -12.38 -5.27 -3.30
N LEU A 35 -13.10 -4.32 -2.69
CA LEU A 35 -13.73 -3.21 -3.42
C LEU A 35 -12.68 -2.26 -4.02
N MET A 36 -11.59 -2.00 -3.30
CA MET A 36 -10.46 -1.20 -3.77
C MET A 36 -9.79 -1.86 -4.98
N HIS A 37 -9.50 -3.16 -4.90
CA HIS A 37 -8.91 -3.94 -5.99
C HIS A 37 -9.78 -3.89 -7.24
N ARG A 38 -11.09 -4.14 -7.12
CA ARG A 38 -12.02 -4.08 -8.27
C ARG A 38 -12.17 -2.67 -8.83
N ALA A 39 -12.24 -1.66 -7.97
CA ALA A 39 -12.27 -0.27 -8.41
C ALA A 39 -10.98 0.08 -9.15
N LEU A 40 -9.82 -0.14 -8.54
CA LEU A 40 -8.50 0.22 -9.07
C LEU A 40 -8.17 -0.51 -10.37
N VAL A 41 -8.45 -1.82 -10.47
CA VAL A 41 -8.19 -2.60 -11.69
C VAL A 41 -9.06 -2.16 -12.88
N GLN A 42 -10.21 -1.55 -12.63
CA GLN A 42 -11.12 -1.08 -13.67
C GLN A 42 -11.10 0.45 -13.89
N SER A 43 -10.33 1.20 -13.11
CA SER A 43 -10.45 2.65 -13.07
C SER A 43 -9.32 3.41 -13.75
N ASP A 44 -9.67 4.62 -14.17
CA ASP A 44 -8.81 5.61 -14.81
C ASP A 44 -7.85 6.30 -13.83
N GLU A 45 -6.85 7.03 -14.36
CA GLU A 45 -5.84 7.78 -13.59
C GLU A 45 -6.45 8.68 -12.48
N ILE A 46 -7.67 9.20 -12.75
CA ILE A 46 -8.42 10.06 -11.83
C ILE A 46 -8.76 9.34 -10.52
N VAL A 47 -9.09 8.05 -10.56
CA VAL A 47 -9.42 7.27 -9.37
C VAL A 47 -8.17 6.98 -8.54
N HIS A 48 -7.01 6.76 -9.19
CA HIS A 48 -5.72 6.66 -8.49
C HIS A 48 -5.37 7.93 -7.75
N ARG A 49 -5.60 9.08 -8.40
CA ARG A 49 -5.35 10.38 -7.81
C ARG A 49 -6.32 10.67 -6.66
N THR A 50 -7.60 10.31 -6.81
CA THR A 50 -8.62 10.47 -5.77
C THR A 50 -8.33 9.60 -4.55
N ILE A 51 -7.90 8.36 -4.77
CA ILE A 51 -7.53 7.43 -3.70
C ILE A 51 -6.24 7.87 -3.02
N ALA A 52 -5.24 8.32 -3.77
CA ALA A 52 -4.02 8.86 -3.21
C ALA A 52 -4.26 10.17 -2.44
N LEU A 53 -5.17 11.02 -2.92
CA LEU A 53 -5.65 12.18 -2.17
C LEU A 53 -6.40 11.74 -0.92
N ALA A 54 -7.31 10.77 -0.99
CA ALA A 54 -8.02 10.27 0.20
C ALA A 54 -7.06 9.65 1.23
N ALA A 55 -6.04 8.94 0.76
CA ALA A 55 -4.92 8.46 1.56
C ALA A 55 -4.14 9.61 2.19
N SER A 56 -3.90 10.68 1.42
CA SER A 56 -3.23 11.90 1.90
C SER A 56 -4.09 12.74 2.85
N HIS A 57 -5.38 12.44 3.02
CA HIS A 57 -6.20 13.06 4.07
C HIS A 57 -6.19 12.23 5.37
N GLY A 58 -5.26 11.27 5.50
CA GLY A 58 -4.99 10.53 6.74
C GLY A 58 -5.90 9.33 6.96
N ASN A 59 -6.60 8.84 5.93
CA ASN A 59 -7.39 7.62 6.06
C ASN A 59 -6.49 6.38 6.08
N LYS A 60 -6.08 5.98 7.29
CA LYS A 60 -5.17 4.84 7.53
C LYS A 60 -5.64 3.53 6.89
N GLN A 61 -6.95 3.27 6.89
CA GLN A 61 -7.52 2.05 6.31
C GLN A 61 -7.32 1.99 4.78
N ILE A 62 -7.41 3.13 4.11
CA ILE A 62 -7.13 3.24 2.68
C ILE A 62 -5.65 2.97 2.40
N VAL A 63 -4.75 3.56 3.20
CA VAL A 63 -3.30 3.33 3.06
C VAL A 63 -2.96 1.86 3.28
N ASP A 64 -3.48 1.25 4.35
CA ASP A 64 -3.21 -0.15 4.67
C ASP A 64 -3.76 -1.09 3.58
N GLY A 65 -4.95 -0.80 3.03
CA GLY A 65 -5.52 -1.54 1.90
C GLY A 65 -4.70 -1.40 0.61
N LEU A 66 -4.18 -0.20 0.31
CA LEU A 66 -3.29 0.04 -0.82
C LEU A 66 -1.98 -0.74 -0.68
N LEU A 67 -1.36 -0.70 0.50
CA LEU A 67 -0.11 -1.42 0.78
C LEU A 67 -0.30 -2.94 0.71
N SER A 68 -1.44 -3.46 1.19
CA SER A 68 -1.79 -4.88 1.09
C SER A 68 -2.01 -5.29 -0.37
N CYS A 69 -2.81 -4.54 -1.13
CA CYS A 69 -3.04 -4.78 -2.57
C CYS A 69 -1.74 -4.75 -3.38
N ALA A 70 -0.81 -3.86 -3.02
CA ALA A 70 0.47 -3.74 -3.71
C ALA A 70 1.37 -4.96 -3.50
N ARG A 71 1.21 -5.70 -2.39
CA ARG A 71 2.03 -6.88 -2.06
C ARG A 71 1.38 -8.18 -2.52
N GLU A 72 0.07 -8.30 -2.35
CA GLU A 72 -0.66 -9.58 -2.49
C GLU A 72 -1.60 -9.61 -3.70
N GLY A 73 -1.85 -8.45 -4.34
CA GLY A 73 -2.72 -8.34 -5.50
C GLY A 73 -2.16 -9.04 -6.74
N ASP A 74 -3.02 -9.22 -7.74
CA ASP A 74 -2.59 -9.71 -9.05
C ASP A 74 -1.65 -8.72 -9.77
N ILE A 75 -1.03 -9.13 -10.88
CA ILE A 75 -0.05 -8.29 -11.60
C ILE A 75 -0.67 -6.93 -11.99
N ARG A 76 -1.96 -6.90 -12.39
CA ARG A 76 -2.62 -5.65 -12.78
C ARG A 76 -2.80 -4.77 -11.55
N ALA A 77 -3.35 -5.31 -10.47
CA ALA A 77 -3.52 -4.58 -9.22
C ALA A 77 -2.19 -4.02 -8.71
N ARG A 78 -1.12 -4.83 -8.69
CA ARG A 78 0.22 -4.37 -8.28
C ARG A 78 0.74 -3.22 -9.17
N SER A 79 0.63 -3.36 -10.49
CA SER A 79 1.03 -2.32 -11.45
C SER A 79 0.25 -1.01 -11.22
N THR A 80 -1.05 -1.14 -10.95
CA THR A 80 -1.96 -0.04 -10.68
C THR A 80 -1.66 0.65 -9.35
N MET A 81 -1.36 -0.11 -8.28
CA MET A 81 -1.05 0.43 -6.97
C MET A 81 0.20 1.32 -6.99
N CYS A 82 1.18 1.02 -7.85
CA CYS A 82 2.39 1.83 -7.97
C CYS A 82 2.07 3.31 -8.23
N GLN A 83 1.09 3.61 -9.08
CA GLN A 83 0.69 4.99 -9.40
C GLN A 83 0.11 5.71 -8.17
N SER A 84 -0.81 5.05 -7.44
CA SER A 84 -1.39 5.61 -6.22
C SER A 84 -0.35 5.79 -5.11
N LEU A 85 0.55 4.83 -4.95
CA LEU A 85 1.64 4.90 -3.97
C LEU A 85 2.65 5.99 -4.31
N GLY A 86 2.94 6.25 -5.58
CA GLY A 86 3.85 7.33 -6.00
C GLY A 86 3.35 8.70 -5.57
N VAL A 87 2.04 8.96 -5.71
CA VAL A 87 1.43 10.20 -5.22
C VAL A 87 1.49 10.28 -3.69
N LEU A 88 1.25 9.17 -2.98
CA LEU A 88 1.33 9.11 -1.52
C LEU A 88 2.77 9.33 -1.01
N ALA A 89 3.77 8.82 -1.73
CA ALA A 89 5.18 8.98 -1.40
C ALA A 89 5.65 10.45 -1.46
N VAL A 90 5.07 11.26 -2.35
CA VAL A 90 5.39 12.70 -2.48
C VAL A 90 4.59 13.57 -1.51
N ALA A 91 3.50 13.05 -0.93
CA ALA A 91 2.59 13.83 -0.09
C ALA A 91 3.22 14.36 1.22
N ASN A 92 4.45 13.97 1.58
CA ASN A 92 5.19 14.40 2.78
C ASN A 92 4.38 14.23 4.09
N GLN A 93 3.90 13.00 4.32
CA GLN A 93 3.07 12.64 5.49
C GLN A 93 3.66 11.44 6.21
N ASP A 94 3.12 11.11 7.39
CA ASP A 94 3.59 9.99 8.23
C ASP A 94 3.72 8.64 7.50
N ARG A 95 2.98 8.42 6.40
CA ARG A 95 2.98 7.17 5.63
C ARG A 95 3.67 7.28 4.26
N SER A 96 4.29 8.42 3.93
CA SER A 96 5.05 8.56 2.68
C SER A 96 6.23 7.61 2.62
N GLN A 97 6.86 7.34 3.78
CA GLN A 97 7.96 6.38 3.87
C GLN A 97 7.48 4.95 3.58
N ASP A 98 6.35 4.52 4.15
CA ASP A 98 5.79 3.18 3.89
C ASP A 98 5.44 2.97 2.42
N ALA A 99 4.92 4.02 1.77
CA ALA A 99 4.64 4.02 0.35
C ALA A 99 5.92 3.88 -0.47
N THR A 100 6.95 4.65 -0.12
CA THR A 100 8.27 4.60 -0.77
C THR A 100 8.93 3.24 -0.59
N ASP A 101 8.93 2.68 0.62
CA ASP A 101 9.50 1.37 0.92
C ASP A 101 8.77 0.25 0.16
N THR A 102 7.45 0.38 0.00
CA THR A 102 6.67 -0.57 -0.80
C THR A 102 6.96 -0.45 -2.29
N LEU A 103 7.07 0.77 -2.83
CA LEU A 103 7.49 0.97 -4.22
C LEU A 103 8.89 0.41 -4.49
N LEU A 104 9.84 0.61 -3.56
CA LEU A 104 11.18 0.04 -3.64
C LEU A 104 11.15 -1.50 -3.67
N LEU A 105 10.27 -2.13 -2.89
CA LEU A 105 10.06 -3.58 -2.97
C LEU A 105 9.54 -4.00 -4.36
N MET A 106 8.60 -3.24 -4.93
CA MET A 106 8.00 -3.52 -6.23
C MET A 106 8.97 -3.36 -7.40
N MET A 107 10.07 -2.62 -7.23
CA MET A 107 11.18 -2.61 -8.20
C MET A 107 11.88 -3.97 -8.35
N THR A 108 11.65 -4.92 -7.44
CA THR A 108 12.15 -6.30 -7.53
C THR A 108 11.06 -7.31 -7.91
N ASP A 109 9.88 -6.85 -8.32
CA ASP A 109 8.77 -7.71 -8.70
C ASP A 109 9.12 -8.60 -9.91
N THR A 110 8.52 -9.79 -9.97
CA THR A 110 8.72 -10.73 -11.07
C THR A 110 8.18 -10.19 -12.39
N SER A 111 7.15 -9.36 -12.36
CA SER A 111 6.59 -8.70 -13.54
C SER A 111 7.33 -7.41 -13.88
N TRP A 112 7.84 -7.34 -15.11
CA TRP A 112 8.49 -6.14 -15.65
C TRP A 112 7.56 -4.91 -15.68
N SER A 113 6.24 -5.09 -15.87
CA SER A 113 5.28 -3.97 -15.91
C SER A 113 5.15 -3.31 -14.54
N VAL A 114 5.22 -4.11 -13.48
CA VAL A 114 5.19 -3.65 -12.11
C VAL A 114 6.48 -2.90 -11.79
N ARG A 115 7.64 -3.46 -12.18
CA ARG A 115 8.94 -2.78 -12.00
C ARG A 115 8.99 -1.43 -12.73
N PHE A 116 8.51 -1.37 -13.97
CA PHE A 116 8.40 -0.14 -14.76
C PHE A 116 7.56 0.91 -14.03
N ASN A 117 6.33 0.55 -13.65
CA ASN A 117 5.44 1.49 -12.95
C ASN A 117 5.99 1.92 -11.58
N ALA A 118 6.68 1.04 -10.86
CA ALA A 118 7.31 1.37 -9.59
C ALA A 118 8.46 2.39 -9.78
N ALA A 119 9.30 2.18 -10.80
CA ALA A 119 10.37 3.13 -11.15
C ALA A 119 9.81 4.50 -11.54
N GLU A 120 8.79 4.55 -12.42
CA GLU A 120 8.12 5.81 -12.78
C GLU A 120 7.50 6.51 -11.57
N ALA A 121 6.81 5.76 -10.70
CA ALA A 121 6.18 6.30 -9.50
C ALA A 121 7.19 6.87 -8.48
N LEU A 122 8.44 6.41 -8.53
CA LEU A 122 9.53 6.84 -7.65
C LEU A 122 10.33 8.03 -8.20
N LEU A 123 10.22 8.36 -9.49
CA LEU A 123 10.92 9.51 -10.09
C LEU A 123 10.69 10.82 -9.31
N PRO A 124 9.46 11.18 -8.89
CA PRO A 124 9.26 12.43 -8.15
C PRO A 124 9.98 12.44 -6.80
N CYS A 125 10.08 11.29 -6.11
CA CYS A 125 10.83 11.17 -4.86
C CYS A 125 12.34 11.33 -5.09
N ALA A 126 12.86 10.83 -6.22
CA ALA A 126 14.24 11.06 -6.63
C ALA A 126 14.51 12.55 -6.93
N VAL A 127 13.58 13.24 -7.60
CA VAL A 127 13.67 14.69 -7.85
C VAL A 127 13.62 15.48 -6.54
N ALA A 128 12.84 15.03 -5.56
CA ALA A 128 12.83 15.59 -4.21
C ALA A 128 14.14 15.36 -3.43
N GLY A 129 15.08 14.60 -3.99
CA GLY A 129 16.40 14.35 -3.41
C GLY A 129 16.47 13.14 -2.48
N GLU A 130 15.50 12.21 -2.56
CA GLU A 130 15.50 11.04 -1.69
C GLU A 130 16.60 10.05 -2.10
N ARG A 131 17.70 10.07 -1.33
CA ARG A 131 18.92 9.32 -1.64
C ARG A 131 18.71 7.82 -1.83
N ARG A 132 17.79 7.21 -1.06
CA ARG A 132 17.47 5.78 -1.18
C ARG A 132 16.86 5.46 -2.54
N VAL A 133 15.92 6.29 -2.97
CA VAL A 133 15.24 6.15 -4.25
C VAL A 133 16.23 6.36 -5.41
N ILE A 134 17.06 7.41 -5.33
CA ILE A 134 18.12 7.64 -6.32
C ILE A 134 19.04 6.43 -6.45
N TRP A 135 19.45 5.84 -5.32
CA TRP A 135 20.31 4.66 -5.33
C TRP A 135 19.61 3.45 -5.96
N ALA A 136 18.34 3.20 -5.63
CA ALA A 136 17.58 2.08 -6.18
C ALA A 136 17.32 2.21 -7.69
N LEU A 137 16.97 3.41 -8.16
CA LEU A 137 16.83 3.71 -9.59
C LEU A 137 18.18 3.53 -10.32
N ALA A 138 19.27 4.03 -9.74
CA ALA A 138 20.61 3.83 -10.31
C ALA A 138 21.02 2.36 -10.40
N GLN A 139 20.70 1.53 -9.40
CA GLN A 139 20.91 0.09 -9.47
C GLN A 139 20.09 -0.54 -10.59
N THR A 140 18.82 -0.16 -10.71
CA THR A 140 17.93 -0.68 -11.76
C THR A 140 18.45 -0.36 -13.14
N LEU A 141 18.99 0.85 -13.35
CA LEU A 141 19.66 1.20 -14.61
C LEU A 141 20.82 0.25 -14.98
N LEU A 142 21.52 -0.28 -13.97
CA LEU A 142 22.69 -1.14 -14.13
C LEU A 142 22.34 -2.63 -14.24
N THR A 143 21.32 -3.10 -13.51
CA THR A 143 21.02 -4.53 -13.35
C THR A 143 19.81 -5.00 -14.15
N GLU A 144 18.96 -4.09 -14.61
CA GLU A 144 17.74 -4.47 -15.31
C GLU A 144 18.01 -4.80 -16.77
N ASP A 145 17.57 -5.98 -17.20
CA ASP A 145 17.74 -6.46 -18.57
C ASP A 145 16.74 -5.81 -19.54
N ARG A 146 15.54 -5.44 -19.05
CA ARG A 146 14.48 -4.84 -19.87
C ARG A 146 14.79 -3.36 -20.19
N PRO A 147 14.88 -2.99 -21.47
CA PRO A 147 15.15 -1.60 -21.85
C PRO A 147 14.02 -0.65 -21.48
N GLU A 148 12.78 -1.13 -21.35
CA GLU A 148 11.64 -0.31 -20.95
C GLU A 148 11.79 0.16 -19.50
N VAL A 149 12.07 -0.77 -18.59
CA VAL A 149 12.28 -0.48 -17.16
C VAL A 149 13.54 0.37 -16.96
N ARG A 150 14.56 0.21 -17.80
CA ARG A 150 15.76 1.06 -17.81
C ARG A 150 15.50 2.50 -18.30
N ARG A 151 14.41 2.74 -19.01
CA ARG A 151 14.05 4.07 -19.55
C ARG A 151 13.01 4.81 -18.72
N ALA A 152 12.37 4.13 -17.77
CA ALA A 152 11.57 4.77 -16.74
C ALA A 152 12.46 5.78 -15.99
#